data_AF-A0A2G9ZEV0-F1
#
_entry.id   AF-A0A2G9ZEV0-F1
#
_cell.length_a   1.000
_cell.length_b   1.000
_cell.length_c   1.000
_cell.angle_alpha   90.00
_cell.angle_beta   90.00
_cell.angle_gamma   90.00
#
_symmetry.space_group_name_H-M   'P 1'
#
loop_
_entity.id
_entity.type
_entity.pdbx_description
1 polymer ?
#
loop_
_entity_poly.entity_id
_entity_poly.type
_entity_poly.pdbx_seq_one_letter_code
_entity_poly.pdbx_strand_id
1 'polypeptide(L)'
;MSRRLKLIFVGIAFLSLPVFVSAVSLGEKVDFFVDPTYDFSQREEISATLQKIESGIYFYIDDEWLKTLDYQEKQRVEQALASLGTEFYYKIYPTLTSNYGSEWKPGIDKDNRITILIHQMKEGAGGYFKSGDEYPRLQVPNSNQREMVYFNADYITDSLAKSFLAHEFTHLITFNQKDKIQGIEEEVWLNEARAEYAPTLVGYDSEYEGSNLERRVKQFLEEPSNSITEWQNTPSDYGVLNLFTQYLVEQYGVKILADSLQSKEVGISSLNSALEKNGFKEDFSQIFTDWTVAIFVNDCSLAPLDS
;
A
#
# COMPACT_ATOMS: atom_id res chain seq x y z
N MET A 1 -39.94 -11.82 -69.46
CA MET A 1 -40.43 -11.52 -68.10
C MET A 1 -39.23 -11.48 -67.16
N SER A 2 -38.68 -10.29 -66.85
CA SER A 2 -37.59 -10.17 -65.88
C SER A 2 -38.16 -9.93 -64.49
N ARG A 3 -37.77 -10.79 -63.53
CA ARG A 3 -38.09 -10.63 -62.10
C ARG A 3 -37.11 -9.64 -61.49
N ARG A 4 -37.60 -8.50 -61.01
CA ARG A 4 -36.81 -7.54 -60.22
C ARG A 4 -36.66 -8.10 -58.80
N LEU A 5 -35.41 -8.36 -58.39
CA LEU A 5 -35.03 -8.69 -57.02
C LEU A 5 -35.11 -7.40 -56.19
N LYS A 6 -35.97 -7.35 -55.17
CA LYS A 6 -36.00 -6.26 -54.19
C LYS A 6 -34.99 -6.59 -53.09
N LEU A 7 -33.87 -5.88 -53.06
CA LEU A 7 -32.94 -5.86 -51.93
C LEU A 7 -33.57 -5.03 -50.81
N ILE A 8 -33.86 -5.67 -49.67
CA ILE A 8 -34.29 -5.00 -48.44
C ILE A 8 -33.03 -4.67 -47.64
N PHE A 9 -32.72 -3.38 -47.52
CA PHE A 9 -31.66 -2.88 -46.65
C PHE A 9 -32.20 -2.89 -45.21
N VAL A 10 -31.72 -3.80 -44.37
CA VAL A 10 -31.96 -3.76 -42.92
C VAL A 10 -30.87 -2.88 -42.33
N GLY A 11 -31.20 -1.62 -42.05
CA GLY A 11 -30.32 -0.71 -41.32
C GLY A 11 -30.20 -1.16 -39.87
N ILE A 12 -29.03 -1.67 -39.47
CA ILE A 12 -28.70 -1.89 -38.07
C ILE A 12 -28.42 -0.51 -37.47
N ALA A 13 -29.39 0.02 -36.73
CA ALA A 13 -29.19 1.20 -35.91
C ALA A 13 -28.30 0.83 -34.71
N PHE A 14 -27.02 1.22 -34.76
CA PHE A 14 -26.18 1.23 -33.57
C PHE A 14 -26.69 2.32 -32.62
N LEU A 15 -27.55 1.93 -31.68
CA LEU A 15 -27.88 2.74 -30.52
C LEU A 15 -26.64 2.74 -29.60
N SER A 16 -25.79 3.75 -29.75
CA SER A 16 -24.81 4.11 -28.74
C SER A 16 -25.57 4.60 -27.51
N LEU A 17 -25.82 3.72 -26.55
CA LEU A 17 -26.28 4.14 -25.23
C LEU A 17 -25.20 5.05 -24.64
N PRO A 18 -25.52 6.29 -24.22
CA PRO A 18 -24.57 7.12 -23.51
C PRO A 18 -24.19 6.38 -22.22
N VAL A 19 -22.90 6.08 -22.08
CA VAL A 19 -22.34 5.66 -20.79
C VAL A 19 -22.44 6.88 -19.88
N PHE A 20 -23.43 6.87 -18.98
CA PHE A 20 -23.49 7.86 -17.92
C PHE A 20 -22.32 7.60 -16.98
N VAL A 21 -21.25 8.40 -17.12
CA VAL A 21 -20.25 8.53 -16.07
C VAL A 21 -20.90 9.41 -15.01
N SER A 22 -21.38 8.81 -13.92
CA SER A 22 -21.79 9.57 -12.74
C SER A 22 -20.55 10.24 -12.20
N ALA A 23 -20.52 11.57 -12.22
CA ALA A 23 -19.47 12.33 -11.59
C ALA A 23 -19.63 12.19 -10.07
N VAL A 24 -18.60 11.66 -9.40
CA VAL A 24 -18.52 11.60 -7.93
C VAL A 24 -18.56 13.02 -7.37
N SER A 25 -19.37 13.26 -6.33
CA SER A 25 -19.60 14.60 -5.78
C SER A 25 -19.20 14.72 -4.32
N LEU A 26 -18.64 15.86 -3.92
CA LEU A 26 -18.27 16.11 -2.53
C LEU A 26 -19.52 16.00 -1.63
N GLY A 27 -19.41 15.28 -0.51
CA GLY A 27 -20.53 14.95 0.37
C GLY A 27 -21.36 13.75 -0.08
N GLU A 28 -20.99 13.09 -1.18
CA GLU A 28 -21.59 11.82 -1.57
C GLU A 28 -21.34 10.75 -0.52
N LYS A 29 -22.38 10.00 -0.22
CA LYS A 29 -22.40 8.95 0.78
C LYS A 29 -22.42 7.59 0.10
N VAL A 30 -21.54 6.69 0.54
CA VAL A 30 -21.33 5.37 -0.04
C VAL A 30 -21.17 4.36 1.08
N ASP A 31 -21.77 3.18 0.91
CA ASP A 31 -21.53 2.04 1.80
C ASP A 31 -20.32 1.24 1.28
N PHE A 32 -19.38 0.96 2.18
CA PHE A 32 -18.15 0.23 1.92
C PHE A 32 -18.09 -1.03 2.77
N PHE A 33 -17.69 -2.15 2.16
CA PHE A 33 -17.29 -3.33 2.90
C PHE A 33 -15.93 -3.12 3.55
N VAL A 34 -15.80 -3.49 4.82
CA VAL A 34 -14.56 -3.40 5.60
C VAL A 34 -14.19 -4.76 6.17
N ASP A 35 -12.95 -4.92 6.64
CA ASP A 35 -12.51 -6.16 7.28
C ASP A 35 -12.76 -6.09 8.80
N PRO A 36 -13.60 -6.97 9.37
CA PRO A 36 -13.92 -6.98 10.80
C PRO A 36 -12.71 -7.36 11.69
N THR A 37 -11.65 -7.93 11.11
CA THR A 37 -10.40 -8.20 11.83
C THR A 37 -9.64 -6.91 12.14
N TYR A 38 -9.80 -5.87 11.31
CA TYR A 38 -9.21 -4.54 11.52
C TYR A 38 -10.18 -3.54 12.16
N ASP A 39 -11.46 -3.54 11.77
CA ASP A 39 -12.45 -2.57 12.27
C ASP A 39 -12.59 -2.64 13.81
N PHE A 40 -12.64 -1.47 14.44
CA PHE A 40 -12.73 -1.34 15.90
C PHE A 40 -13.98 -2.03 16.47
N SER A 41 -15.11 -1.90 15.76
CA SER A 41 -16.41 -2.45 16.16
C SER A 41 -16.74 -3.79 15.48
N GLN A 42 -15.77 -4.39 14.77
CA GLN A 42 -15.92 -5.63 13.99
C GLN A 42 -17.07 -5.56 12.98
N ARG A 43 -17.32 -4.37 12.42
CA ARG A 43 -18.30 -4.19 11.34
C ARG A 43 -17.79 -4.84 10.05
N GLU A 44 -18.71 -5.30 9.21
CA GLU A 44 -18.39 -5.82 7.86
C GLU A 44 -18.69 -4.79 6.77
N GLU A 45 -19.51 -3.78 7.10
CA GLU A 45 -19.91 -2.71 6.20
C GLU A 45 -20.05 -1.41 7.00
N ILE A 46 -19.58 -0.31 6.42
CA ILE A 46 -19.70 1.03 7.00
C ILE A 46 -20.22 2.02 5.98
N SER A 47 -20.89 3.04 6.47
CA SER A 47 -21.41 4.13 5.67
C SER A 47 -20.45 5.31 5.77
N ALA A 48 -19.90 5.76 4.64
CA ALA A 48 -18.87 6.80 4.62
C ALA A 48 -19.20 7.92 3.64
N THR A 49 -18.81 9.14 3.98
CA THR A 49 -19.06 10.34 3.17
C THR A 49 -17.77 10.89 2.60
N LEU A 50 -17.77 11.23 1.30
CA LEU A 50 -16.64 11.88 0.62
C LEU A 50 -16.37 13.27 1.19
N GLN A 51 -15.27 13.42 1.92
CA GLN A 51 -14.89 14.67 2.59
C GLN A 51 -13.93 15.53 1.76
N LYS A 52 -13.16 14.92 0.84
CA LYS A 52 -12.15 15.64 0.07
C LYS A 52 -11.87 14.96 -1.26
N ILE A 53 -11.69 15.77 -2.29
CA ILE A 53 -11.22 15.36 -3.61
C ILE A 53 -9.93 16.12 -3.88
N GLU A 54 -8.83 15.39 -4.06
CA GLU A 54 -7.53 15.97 -4.42
C GLU A 54 -7.04 15.36 -5.73
N SER A 55 -5.92 15.87 -6.26
CA SER A 55 -5.36 15.35 -7.51
C SER A 55 -4.96 13.88 -7.34
N GLY A 56 -5.72 12.97 -7.95
CA GLY A 56 -5.43 11.54 -7.95
C GLY A 56 -6.02 10.74 -6.78
N ILE A 57 -6.73 11.35 -5.82
CA ILE A 57 -7.28 10.62 -4.68
C ILE A 57 -8.64 11.15 -4.18
N TYR A 58 -9.41 10.26 -3.57
CA TYR A 58 -10.63 10.56 -2.81
C TYR A 58 -10.44 10.20 -1.34
N PHE A 59 -10.98 11.03 -0.43
CA PHE A 59 -11.02 10.71 1.00
C PHE A 59 -12.46 10.55 1.47
N TYR A 60 -12.84 9.32 1.78
CA TYR A 60 -14.09 8.98 2.45
C TYR A 60 -13.84 8.81 3.93
N ILE A 61 -14.76 9.30 4.76
CA ILE A 61 -14.69 9.14 6.21
C ILE A 61 -15.95 8.42 6.69
N ASP A 62 -15.78 7.42 7.54
CA ASP A 62 -16.84 6.76 8.30
C ASP A 62 -17.74 7.78 9.01
N ASP A 63 -19.03 7.75 8.69
CA ASP A 63 -20.03 8.66 9.23
C ASP A 63 -20.18 8.52 10.76
N GLU A 64 -19.95 7.33 11.32
CA GLU A 64 -20.08 7.10 12.76
C GLU A 64 -18.96 7.82 13.52
N TRP A 65 -17.71 7.67 13.05
CA TRP A 65 -16.57 8.39 13.62
C TRP A 65 -16.65 9.90 13.37
N LEU A 66 -17.03 10.33 12.16
CA LEU A 66 -17.16 11.76 11.86
C LEU A 66 -18.16 12.50 12.78
N LYS A 67 -19.18 11.79 13.29
CA LYS A 67 -20.15 12.34 14.26
C LYS A 67 -19.57 12.51 15.65
N THR A 68 -18.56 11.73 16.05
CA THR A 68 -17.94 11.85 17.37
C THR A 68 -17.03 13.07 17.47
N LEU A 69 -16.52 13.56 16.33
CA LEU A 69 -15.61 14.70 16.29
C LEU A 69 -16.30 16.03 16.55
N ASP A 70 -15.69 16.86 17.40
CA ASP A 70 -16.06 18.24 17.60
C ASP A 70 -15.64 19.15 16.42
N TYR A 71 -15.94 20.44 16.51
CA TYR A 71 -15.61 21.40 15.45
C TYR A 71 -14.10 21.56 15.24
N GLN A 72 -13.31 21.61 16.32
CA GLN A 72 -11.86 21.78 16.23
C GLN A 72 -11.19 20.52 15.68
N GLU A 73 -11.66 19.34 16.07
CA GLU A 73 -11.23 18.05 15.53
C GLU A 73 -11.54 17.93 14.04
N LYS A 74 -12.75 18.29 13.61
CA LYS A 74 -13.11 18.32 12.17
C LYS A 74 -12.19 19.23 11.36
N GLN A 75 -11.85 20.40 11.89
CA GLN A 75 -10.90 21.31 11.24
C GLN A 75 -9.49 20.73 11.15
N ARG A 76 -9.01 20.04 12.19
CA ARG A 76 -7.72 19.34 12.16
C ARG A 76 -7.71 18.21 11.13
N VAL A 77 -8.77 17.41 11.07
CA VAL A 77 -8.91 16.35 10.06
C VAL A 77 -8.93 16.95 8.65
N GLU A 78 -9.72 18.00 8.40
CA GLU A 78 -9.78 18.65 7.08
C GLU A 78 -8.40 19.15 6.61
N GLN A 79 -7.60 19.72 7.52
CA GLN A 79 -6.23 20.14 7.26
C GLN A 79 -5.31 18.95 6.97
N ALA A 80 -5.45 17.87 7.75
CA ALA A 80 -4.69 16.64 7.53
C ALA A 80 -4.99 16.00 6.17
N LEU A 81 -6.26 15.93 5.75
CA LEU A 81 -6.64 15.44 4.42
C LEU A 81 -5.98 16.26 3.29
N ALA A 82 -5.99 17.59 3.43
CA ALA A 82 -5.35 18.48 2.46
C ALA A 82 -3.83 18.24 2.38
N SER A 83 -3.19 18.09 3.55
CA SER A 83 -1.76 17.82 3.66
C SER A 83 -1.41 16.46 3.03
N LEU A 84 -2.16 15.42 3.38
CA LEU A 84 -1.97 14.07 2.84
C LEU A 84 -2.18 14.02 1.33
N GLY A 85 -3.20 14.70 0.80
CA GLY A 85 -3.42 14.70 -0.65
C GLY A 85 -2.37 15.46 -1.44
N THR A 86 -1.89 16.59 -0.90
CA THR A 86 -0.75 17.31 -1.48
C THR A 86 0.50 16.43 -1.47
N GLU A 87 0.80 15.84 -0.32
CA GLU A 87 1.96 14.98 -0.14
C GLU A 87 1.90 13.75 -1.06
N PHE A 88 0.74 13.13 -1.16
CA PHE A 88 0.51 11.98 -2.00
C PHE A 88 0.83 12.31 -3.46
N TYR A 89 0.23 13.38 -3.98
CA TYR A 89 0.36 13.74 -5.39
C TYR A 89 1.78 14.19 -5.76
N TYR A 90 2.41 15.02 -4.92
CA TYR A 90 3.71 15.62 -5.26
C TYR A 90 4.92 14.78 -4.86
N LYS A 91 4.78 13.88 -3.88
CA LYS A 91 5.92 13.13 -3.32
C LYS A 91 5.71 11.62 -3.33
N ILE A 92 4.69 11.10 -2.65
CA ILE A 92 4.52 9.65 -2.47
C ILE A 92 4.30 8.97 -3.82
N TYR A 93 3.29 9.42 -4.58
CA TYR A 93 2.90 8.83 -5.85
C TYR A 93 4.06 8.79 -6.86
N PRO A 94 4.70 9.91 -7.24
CA PRO A 94 5.80 9.86 -8.22
C PRO A 94 7.03 9.09 -7.71
N THR A 95 7.34 9.14 -6.41
CA THR A 95 8.50 8.41 -5.87
C THR A 95 8.27 6.91 -5.92
N LEU A 96 7.14 6.43 -5.42
CA LEU A 96 6.86 4.98 -5.40
C LEU A 96 6.61 4.45 -6.80
N THR A 97 5.87 5.16 -7.65
CA THR A 97 5.58 4.67 -9.00
C THR A 97 6.80 4.66 -9.93
N SER A 98 7.76 5.58 -9.74
CA SER A 98 9.01 5.57 -10.52
C SER A 98 9.97 4.44 -10.12
N ASN A 99 9.86 3.91 -8.89
CA ASN A 99 10.71 2.83 -8.41
C ASN A 99 10.05 1.46 -8.56
N TYR A 100 8.77 1.33 -8.20
CA TYR A 100 8.08 0.05 -8.14
C TYR A 100 7.13 -0.21 -9.31
N GLY A 101 6.79 0.80 -10.12
CA GLY A 101 5.78 0.71 -11.16
C GLY A 101 4.42 1.24 -10.68
N SER A 102 3.38 1.14 -11.51
CA SER A 102 2.08 1.72 -11.20
C SER A 102 1.14 0.76 -10.49
N GLU A 103 0.17 1.32 -9.77
CA GLU A 103 -1.10 0.68 -9.44
C GLU A 103 -1.89 0.30 -10.71
N TRP A 104 -2.98 -0.46 -10.56
CA TRP A 104 -3.85 -0.75 -11.70
C TRP A 104 -4.60 0.53 -12.09
N LYS A 105 -4.27 1.08 -13.25
CA LYS A 105 -4.80 2.38 -13.72
C LYS A 105 -5.32 2.27 -15.15
N PRO A 106 -6.59 2.59 -15.45
CA PRO A 106 -7.60 3.23 -14.59
C PRO A 106 -8.38 2.24 -13.69
N GLY A 107 -7.82 1.07 -13.42
CA GLY A 107 -8.43 0.18 -12.44
C GLY A 107 -9.71 -0.54 -12.84
N ILE A 108 -10.35 -1.18 -11.86
CA ILE A 108 -11.58 -1.95 -12.00
C ILE A 108 -12.81 -1.06 -12.22
N ASP A 109 -12.85 0.12 -11.59
CA ASP A 109 -13.96 1.08 -11.71
C ASP A 109 -13.78 2.08 -12.87
N LYS A 110 -12.62 2.03 -13.53
CA LYS A 110 -12.22 2.94 -14.63
C LYS A 110 -12.00 4.38 -14.15
N ASP A 111 -11.77 4.62 -12.86
CA ASP A 111 -11.28 5.88 -12.33
C ASP A 111 -9.75 5.84 -12.16
N ASN A 112 -9.09 6.96 -12.46
CA ASN A 112 -7.64 7.08 -12.28
C ASN A 112 -7.25 7.46 -10.85
N ARG A 113 -8.25 7.68 -9.98
CA ARG A 113 -8.07 8.11 -8.60
C ARG A 113 -8.15 6.94 -7.64
N ILE A 114 -7.30 6.97 -6.63
CA ILE A 114 -7.30 5.99 -5.54
C ILE A 114 -8.25 6.45 -4.45
N THR A 115 -8.98 5.52 -3.86
CA THR A 115 -9.88 5.81 -2.75
C THR A 115 -9.19 5.53 -1.41
N ILE A 116 -9.20 6.51 -0.50
CA ILE A 116 -8.76 6.35 0.89
C ILE A 116 -10.01 6.31 1.76
N LEU A 117 -10.27 5.18 2.41
CA LEU A 117 -11.37 5.04 3.37
C LEU A 117 -10.83 5.15 4.79
N ILE A 118 -11.28 6.18 5.51
CA ILE A 118 -10.84 6.46 6.88
C ILE A 118 -11.91 5.95 7.85
N HIS A 119 -11.55 5.00 8.71
CA HIS A 119 -12.41 4.48 9.77
C HIS A 119 -11.60 4.08 11.01
N GLN A 120 -12.28 3.89 12.13
CA GLN A 120 -11.62 3.45 13.36
C GLN A 120 -11.22 1.98 13.27
N MET A 121 -9.97 1.68 13.60
CA MET A 121 -9.42 0.33 13.62
C MET A 121 -8.91 -0.04 15.02
N LYS A 122 -8.61 -1.32 15.23
CA LYS A 122 -7.97 -1.81 16.45
C LYS A 122 -6.58 -1.19 16.62
N GLU A 123 -6.15 -1.08 17.87
CA GLU A 123 -4.84 -0.53 18.22
C GLU A 123 -3.71 -1.28 17.51
N GLY A 124 -2.73 -0.53 17.01
CA GLY A 124 -1.58 -1.06 16.29
C GLY A 124 -1.73 -1.15 14.77
N ALA A 125 -2.94 -1.06 14.22
CA ALA A 125 -3.16 -1.04 12.78
C ALA A 125 -3.09 0.39 12.21
N GLY A 126 -2.07 0.68 11.39
CA GLY A 126 -1.92 1.98 10.70
C GLY A 126 -2.92 2.19 9.56
N GLY A 127 -3.22 1.10 8.88
CA GLY A 127 -4.09 0.99 7.72
C GLY A 127 -4.12 -0.47 7.27
N TYR A 128 -4.75 -0.72 6.13
CA TYR A 128 -4.60 -1.99 5.41
C TYR A 128 -4.98 -1.85 3.94
N PHE A 129 -4.53 -2.80 3.13
CA PHE A 129 -4.98 -3.04 1.77
C PHE A 129 -5.76 -4.37 1.67
N LYS A 130 -6.81 -4.39 0.86
CA LYS A 130 -7.63 -5.58 0.61
C LYS A 130 -7.72 -5.85 -0.89
N SER A 131 -6.92 -6.81 -1.37
CA SER A 131 -6.89 -7.20 -2.79
C SER A 131 -8.26 -7.63 -3.34
N GLY A 132 -9.17 -8.13 -2.49
CA GLY A 132 -10.53 -8.48 -2.87
C GLY A 132 -11.31 -7.33 -3.54
N ASP A 133 -10.97 -6.08 -3.22
CA ASP A 133 -11.62 -4.89 -3.79
C ASP A 133 -11.26 -4.64 -5.26
N GLU A 134 -10.23 -5.32 -5.75
CA GLU A 134 -9.75 -5.29 -7.15
C GLU A 134 -10.47 -6.32 -8.04
N TYR A 135 -11.46 -7.04 -7.50
CA TYR A 135 -12.22 -8.06 -8.22
C TYR A 135 -13.71 -7.70 -8.30
N PRO A 136 -14.42 -8.12 -9.37
CA PRO A 136 -15.86 -7.92 -9.45
C PRO A 136 -16.59 -8.65 -8.31
N ARG A 137 -17.73 -8.09 -7.86
CA ARG A 137 -18.58 -8.73 -6.83
C ARG A 137 -19.07 -10.14 -7.17
N LEU A 138 -19.07 -10.49 -8.46
CA LEU A 138 -19.36 -11.85 -8.90
C LEU A 138 -18.30 -12.87 -8.42
N GLN A 139 -17.04 -12.43 -8.27
CA GLN A 139 -15.93 -13.26 -7.78
C GLN A 139 -15.73 -13.07 -6.27
N VAL A 140 -15.81 -11.82 -5.79
CA VAL A 140 -15.61 -11.47 -4.39
C VAL A 140 -16.82 -10.66 -3.89
N PRO A 141 -17.83 -11.29 -3.27
CA PRO A 141 -19.12 -10.63 -2.97
C PRO A 141 -19.02 -9.35 -2.13
N ASN A 142 -18.04 -9.27 -1.22
CA ASN A 142 -17.77 -8.11 -0.37
C ASN A 142 -16.69 -7.18 -0.96
N SER A 143 -16.51 -7.17 -2.28
CA SER A 143 -15.61 -6.25 -2.98
C SER A 143 -16.21 -4.85 -3.07
N ASN A 144 -15.40 -3.83 -2.78
CA ASN A 144 -15.72 -2.44 -3.06
C ASN A 144 -15.52 -2.04 -4.52
N GLN A 145 -14.90 -2.89 -5.35
CA GLN A 145 -14.64 -2.67 -6.77
C GLN A 145 -13.96 -1.32 -7.04
N ARG A 146 -12.86 -1.04 -6.34
CA ARG A 146 -12.09 0.21 -6.42
C ARG A 146 -10.64 -0.05 -6.06
N GLU A 147 -9.73 0.71 -6.66
CA GLU A 147 -8.36 0.85 -6.20
C GLU A 147 -8.35 1.68 -4.92
N MET A 148 -8.24 1.00 -3.78
CA MET A 148 -8.42 1.64 -2.49
C MET A 148 -7.51 1.11 -1.39
N VAL A 149 -7.24 1.98 -0.42
CA VAL A 149 -6.61 1.61 0.85
C VAL A 149 -7.45 2.10 2.01
N TYR A 150 -7.33 1.41 3.13
CA TYR A 150 -8.03 1.71 4.37
C TYR A 150 -7.02 2.36 5.31
N PHE A 151 -7.45 3.42 5.98
CA PHE A 151 -6.57 4.23 6.82
C PHE A 151 -7.17 4.39 8.21
N ASN A 152 -6.39 4.13 9.25
CA ASN A 152 -6.90 4.23 10.61
C ASN A 152 -7.13 5.71 10.97
N ALA A 153 -8.36 6.01 11.36
CA ALA A 153 -8.80 7.34 11.75
C ALA A 153 -7.98 7.93 12.92
N ASP A 154 -7.47 7.09 13.82
CA ASP A 154 -6.68 7.53 14.97
C ASP A 154 -5.32 8.13 14.56
N TYR A 155 -4.80 7.79 13.38
CA TYR A 155 -3.50 8.26 12.89
C TYR A 155 -3.60 9.36 11.84
N ILE A 156 -4.80 9.80 11.43
CA ILE A 156 -4.92 10.76 10.32
C ILE A 156 -4.25 12.10 10.61
N THR A 157 -4.21 12.53 11.87
CA THR A 157 -3.54 13.76 12.31
C THR A 157 -2.14 13.54 12.89
N ASP A 158 -1.65 12.30 12.91
CA ASP A 158 -0.33 11.95 13.44
C ASP A 158 0.78 12.36 12.46
N SER A 159 1.98 12.64 12.97
CA SER A 159 3.17 12.91 12.14
C SER A 159 3.51 11.77 11.18
N LEU A 160 3.18 10.53 11.54
CA LEU A 160 3.45 9.32 10.75
C LEU A 160 2.37 9.02 9.71
N ALA A 161 1.32 9.83 9.60
CA ALA A 161 0.22 9.60 8.67
C ALA A 161 0.70 9.44 7.21
N LYS A 162 1.70 10.23 6.81
CA LYS A 162 2.31 10.17 5.48
C LYS A 162 3.08 8.88 5.24
N SER A 163 3.77 8.38 6.27
CA SER A 163 4.48 7.10 6.24
C SER A 163 3.53 5.93 6.08
N PHE A 164 2.41 5.92 6.81
CA PHE A 164 1.37 4.91 6.66
C PHE A 164 0.74 4.96 5.26
N LEU A 165 0.47 6.15 4.72
CA LEU A 165 -0.11 6.25 3.37
C LEU A 165 0.85 5.74 2.29
N ALA A 166 2.16 6.00 2.43
CA ALA A 166 3.18 5.47 1.53
C ALA A 166 3.30 3.93 1.63
N HIS A 167 3.20 3.39 2.84
CA HIS A 167 3.17 1.95 3.09
C HIS A 167 1.97 1.31 2.38
N GLU A 168 0.74 1.75 2.68
CA GLU A 168 -0.47 1.14 2.12
C GLU A 168 -0.55 1.26 0.58
N PHE A 169 -0.12 2.39 0.02
CA PHE A 169 -0.08 2.57 -1.42
C PHE A 169 0.91 1.60 -2.10
N THR A 170 1.95 1.15 -1.40
CA THR A 170 2.90 0.16 -1.94
C THR A 170 2.24 -1.20 -2.16
N HIS A 171 1.24 -1.57 -1.36
CA HIS A 171 0.47 -2.80 -1.59
C HIS A 171 -0.40 -2.72 -2.86
N LEU A 172 -1.03 -1.57 -3.14
CA LEU A 172 -1.75 -1.35 -4.41
C LEU A 172 -0.85 -1.48 -5.63
N ILE A 173 0.36 -0.90 -5.57
CA ILE A 173 1.36 -1.08 -6.63
C ILE A 173 1.74 -2.55 -6.74
N THR A 174 2.04 -3.20 -5.61
CA THR A 174 2.48 -4.61 -5.58
C THR A 174 1.44 -5.54 -6.20
N PHE A 175 0.17 -5.37 -5.85
CA PHE A 175 -0.92 -6.16 -6.43
C PHE A 175 -0.99 -6.03 -7.96
N ASN A 176 -0.84 -4.82 -8.50
CA ASN A 176 -0.84 -4.67 -9.95
C ASN A 176 0.43 -5.27 -10.59
N GLN A 177 1.60 -4.98 -10.03
CA GLN A 177 2.87 -5.41 -10.61
C GLN A 177 3.08 -6.92 -10.52
N LYS A 178 2.64 -7.56 -9.43
CA LYS A 178 2.85 -8.98 -9.17
C LYS A 178 1.62 -9.81 -9.57
N ASP A 179 0.50 -9.63 -8.89
CA ASP A 179 -0.68 -10.48 -9.07
C ASP A 179 -1.33 -10.29 -10.44
N LYS A 180 -1.48 -9.04 -10.90
CA LYS A 180 -2.16 -8.75 -12.17
C LYS A 180 -1.26 -8.93 -13.38
N ILE A 181 -0.05 -8.36 -13.36
CA ILE A 181 0.84 -8.38 -14.52
C ILE A 181 1.61 -9.70 -14.62
N GLN A 182 2.16 -10.22 -13.51
CA GLN A 182 2.90 -11.49 -13.53
C GLN A 182 2.00 -12.71 -13.32
N GLY A 183 0.82 -12.55 -12.75
CA GLY A 183 -0.11 -13.65 -12.51
C GLY A 183 0.31 -14.53 -11.32
N ILE A 184 1.02 -13.97 -10.35
CA ILE A 184 1.53 -14.68 -9.16
C ILE A 184 1.42 -13.78 -7.92
N GLU A 185 1.11 -14.39 -6.78
CA GLU A 185 1.04 -13.70 -5.48
C GLU A 185 2.43 -13.72 -4.81
N GLU A 186 2.85 -12.61 -4.20
CA GLU A 186 4.14 -12.50 -3.50
C GLU A 186 4.09 -13.16 -2.11
N GLU A 187 5.24 -13.60 -1.60
CA GLU A 187 5.34 -13.99 -0.19
C GLU A 187 5.10 -12.77 0.72
N VAL A 188 4.27 -12.93 1.76
CA VAL A 188 3.80 -11.82 2.61
C VAL A 188 4.97 -10.96 3.12
N TRP A 189 6.02 -11.58 3.68
CA TRP A 189 7.15 -10.84 4.22
C TRP A 189 7.85 -9.94 3.18
N LEU A 190 7.92 -10.36 1.91
CA LEU A 190 8.60 -9.58 0.87
C LEU A 190 7.70 -8.47 0.31
N ASN A 191 6.38 -8.68 0.29
CA ASN A 191 5.40 -7.62 0.06
C ASN A 191 5.53 -6.53 1.14
N GLU A 192 5.55 -6.95 2.40
CA GLU A 192 5.73 -6.07 3.56
C GLU A 192 7.10 -5.38 3.57
N ALA A 193 8.17 -6.03 3.12
CA ALA A 193 9.50 -5.44 3.06
C ALA A 193 9.49 -4.15 2.23
N ARG A 194 8.78 -4.17 1.09
CA ARG A 194 8.66 -3.00 0.19
C ARG A 194 7.83 -1.90 0.84
N ALA A 195 6.72 -2.28 1.46
CA ALA A 195 5.83 -1.33 2.13
C ALA A 195 6.51 -0.69 3.36
N GLU A 196 7.28 -1.46 4.13
CA GLU A 196 8.06 -0.99 5.27
C GLU A 196 9.23 -0.09 4.88
N TYR A 197 9.83 -0.31 3.72
CA TYR A 197 10.88 0.56 3.19
C TYR A 197 10.33 1.82 2.51
N ALA A 198 9.04 1.86 2.16
CA ALA A 198 8.42 2.99 1.44
C ALA A 198 8.58 4.34 2.16
N PRO A 199 8.39 4.47 3.50
CA PRO A 199 8.66 5.72 4.22
C PRO A 199 10.10 6.22 4.05
N THR A 200 11.09 5.33 4.11
CA THR A 200 12.50 5.68 3.89
C THR A 200 12.74 6.09 2.44
N LEU A 201 12.20 5.34 1.48
CA LEU A 201 12.33 5.63 0.05
C LEU A 201 11.74 7.00 -0.33
N VAL A 202 10.63 7.39 0.29
CA VAL A 202 10.02 8.73 0.12
C VAL A 202 10.75 9.80 0.95
N GLY A 203 11.68 9.40 1.82
CA GLY A 203 12.53 10.30 2.61
C GLY A 203 11.84 10.86 3.86
N TYR A 204 10.93 10.09 4.48
CA TYR A 204 10.34 10.45 5.77
C TYR A 204 11.16 10.01 6.98
N ASP A 205 12.10 9.08 6.79
CA ASP A 205 13.00 8.61 7.85
C ASP A 205 14.38 9.31 7.81
N SER A 206 14.52 10.39 7.04
CA SER A 206 15.79 11.15 6.98
C SER A 206 16.13 11.84 8.29
N GLU A 207 15.11 12.32 9.01
CA GLU A 207 15.22 12.71 10.40
C GLU A 207 14.84 11.50 11.24
N TYR A 208 15.75 11.01 12.07
CA TYR A 208 15.52 9.76 12.81
C TYR A 208 14.49 9.94 13.94
N GLU A 209 14.59 11.02 14.72
CA GLU A 209 13.70 11.26 15.86
C GLU A 209 12.25 11.50 15.40
N GLY A 210 11.32 10.71 15.94
CA GLY A 210 9.90 10.75 15.58
C GLY A 210 9.53 10.02 14.28
N SER A 211 10.49 9.35 13.63
CA SER A 211 10.28 8.67 12.35
C SER A 211 9.66 7.27 12.48
N ASN A 212 9.25 6.71 11.33
CA ASN A 212 8.81 5.32 11.28
C ASN A 212 9.99 4.38 11.57
N LEU A 213 11.18 4.71 11.06
CA LEU A 213 12.39 3.95 11.30
C LEU A 213 12.75 3.87 12.79
N GLU A 214 12.65 4.96 13.56
CA GLU A 214 12.86 4.90 15.02
C GLU A 214 11.88 3.94 15.69
N ARG A 215 10.60 3.96 15.27
CA ARG A 215 9.60 3.02 15.78
C ARG A 215 9.96 1.56 15.48
N ARG A 216 10.45 1.27 14.26
CA ARG A 216 10.87 -0.08 13.86
C ARG A 216 12.15 -0.54 14.56
N VAL A 217 13.10 0.37 14.79
CA VAL A 217 14.31 0.07 15.59
C VAL A 217 13.93 -0.32 17.02
N LYS A 218 12.98 0.40 17.65
CA LYS A 218 12.50 0.03 18.99
C LYS A 218 11.90 -1.38 19.01
N GLN A 219 11.06 -1.70 18.04
CA GLN A 219 10.44 -3.03 17.90
C GLN A 219 11.48 -4.13 17.65
N PHE A 220 12.49 -3.85 16.83
CA PHE A 220 13.60 -4.78 16.62
C PHE A 220 14.38 -5.06 17.91
N LEU A 221 14.68 -4.03 18.70
CA LEU A 221 15.45 -4.19 19.94
C LEU A 221 14.70 -5.00 21.01
N GLU A 222 13.37 -5.09 20.93
CA GLU A 222 12.56 -5.92 21.82
C GLU A 222 12.72 -7.42 21.48
N GLU A 223 12.74 -7.78 20.20
CA GLU A 223 12.83 -9.17 19.72
C GLU A 223 13.73 -9.33 18.47
N PRO A 224 15.06 -9.14 18.60
CA PRO A 224 15.97 -9.07 17.45
C PRO A 224 16.18 -10.42 16.74
N SER A 225 15.80 -11.52 17.38
CA SER A 225 15.90 -12.88 16.85
C SER A 225 14.63 -13.36 16.14
N ASN A 226 13.61 -12.50 15.98
CA ASN A 226 12.39 -12.88 15.27
C ASN A 226 12.69 -13.22 13.80
N SER A 227 11.90 -14.12 13.22
CA SER A 227 12.11 -14.58 11.85
C SER A 227 11.69 -13.52 10.83
N ILE A 228 12.45 -13.36 9.76
CA ILE A 228 12.09 -12.45 8.66
C ILE A 228 11.04 -13.07 7.73
N THR A 229 11.04 -14.40 7.59
CA THR A 229 10.20 -15.10 6.60
C THR A 229 8.99 -15.79 7.21
N GLU A 230 8.97 -16.02 8.52
CA GLU A 230 7.79 -16.56 9.21
C GLU A 230 6.90 -15.41 9.68
N TRP A 231 5.98 -14.99 8.81
CA TRP A 231 5.13 -13.82 9.07
C TRP A 231 3.97 -14.14 10.01
N GLN A 232 3.89 -13.44 11.15
CA GLN A 232 2.79 -13.55 12.12
C GLN A 232 1.98 -12.25 12.27
N ASN A 233 2.33 -11.23 11.51
CA ASN A 233 1.72 -9.91 11.55
C ASN A 233 1.86 -9.22 12.92
N THR A 234 3.03 -9.37 13.56
CA THR A 234 3.35 -8.82 14.88
C THR A 234 4.31 -7.63 14.76
N PRO A 235 4.33 -6.71 15.75
CA PRO A 235 5.29 -5.61 15.76
C PRO A 235 6.75 -6.03 15.56
N SER A 236 7.17 -7.20 16.08
CA SER A 236 8.53 -7.71 15.93
C SER A 236 8.84 -8.20 14.51
N ASP A 237 7.86 -8.76 13.78
CA ASP A 237 8.00 -9.09 12.35
C ASP A 237 8.41 -7.85 11.55
N TYR A 238 7.67 -6.74 11.74
CA TYR A 238 7.96 -5.48 11.07
C TYR A 238 9.32 -4.88 11.48
N GLY A 239 9.68 -4.97 12.77
CA GLY A 239 10.95 -4.44 13.28
C GLY A 239 12.15 -5.09 12.60
N VAL A 240 12.26 -6.42 12.69
CA VAL A 240 13.36 -7.20 12.08
C VAL A 240 13.38 -7.03 10.57
N LEU A 241 12.22 -7.15 9.92
CA LEU A 241 12.10 -7.02 8.47
C LEU A 241 12.53 -5.64 7.96
N ASN A 242 12.12 -4.57 8.64
CA ASN A 242 12.48 -3.21 8.25
C ASN A 242 14.00 -3.05 8.27
N LEU A 243 14.67 -3.41 9.37
CA LEU A 243 16.12 -3.24 9.52
C LEU A 243 16.92 -4.08 8.53
N PHE A 244 16.50 -5.31 8.26
CA PHE A 244 17.10 -6.10 7.19
C PHE A 244 16.92 -5.43 5.82
N THR A 245 15.74 -4.87 5.55
CA THR A 245 15.47 -4.18 4.28
C THR A 245 16.29 -2.90 4.13
N GLN A 246 16.48 -2.14 5.21
CA GLN A 246 17.40 -0.99 5.23
C GLN A 246 18.81 -1.42 4.83
N TYR A 247 19.34 -2.47 5.47
CA TYR A 247 20.66 -3.00 5.16
C TYR A 247 20.77 -3.48 3.70
N LEU A 248 19.78 -4.24 3.22
CA LEU A 248 19.73 -4.72 1.84
C LEU A 248 19.78 -3.55 0.85
N VAL A 249 18.99 -2.50 1.07
CA VAL A 249 18.95 -1.36 0.15
C VAL A 249 20.20 -0.48 0.27
N GLU A 250 20.77 -0.32 1.46
CA GLU A 250 22.02 0.42 1.65
C GLU A 250 23.18 -0.23 0.89
N GLN A 251 23.30 -1.56 0.95
CA GLN A 251 24.41 -2.28 0.32
C GLN A 251 24.20 -2.54 -1.19
N TYR A 252 22.97 -2.83 -1.60
CA TYR A 252 22.68 -3.34 -2.96
C TYR A 252 21.78 -2.42 -3.80
N GLY A 253 21.19 -1.40 -3.18
CA GLY A 253 20.33 -0.41 -3.83
C GLY A 253 18.86 -0.85 -3.98
N VAL A 254 17.98 0.16 -4.11
CA VAL A 254 16.51 -0.05 -4.19
C VAL A 254 16.09 -0.89 -5.40
N LYS A 255 16.95 -0.95 -6.43
CA LYS A 255 16.70 -1.73 -7.65
C LYS A 255 16.53 -3.22 -7.37
N ILE A 256 17.09 -3.76 -6.28
CA ILE A 256 16.85 -5.15 -5.87
C ILE A 256 15.39 -5.38 -5.49
N LEU A 257 14.79 -4.46 -4.75
CA LEU A 257 13.36 -4.53 -4.41
C LEU A 257 12.49 -4.36 -5.66
N ALA A 258 12.83 -3.41 -6.52
CA ALA A 258 12.07 -3.16 -7.76
C ALA A 258 12.13 -4.34 -8.76
N ASP A 259 13.32 -4.88 -9.01
CA ASP A 259 13.49 -5.98 -9.96
C ASP A 259 12.88 -7.29 -9.46
N SER A 260 12.93 -7.55 -8.15
CA SER A 260 12.28 -8.73 -7.56
C SER A 260 10.76 -8.64 -7.62
N LEU A 261 10.18 -7.44 -7.44
CA LEU A 261 8.75 -7.20 -7.64
C LEU A 261 8.30 -7.51 -9.07
N GLN A 262 9.11 -7.16 -10.07
CA GLN A 262 8.79 -7.38 -11.49
C GLN A 262 9.11 -8.80 -11.99
N SER A 263 9.61 -9.68 -11.11
CA SER A 263 9.93 -11.07 -11.42
C SER A 263 8.68 -11.97 -11.37
N LYS A 264 8.74 -13.10 -12.10
CA LYS A 264 7.77 -14.20 -12.01
C LYS A 264 8.04 -15.17 -10.86
N GLU A 265 9.14 -14.97 -10.15
CA GLU A 265 9.49 -15.71 -8.93
C GLU A 265 8.99 -14.95 -7.70
N VAL A 266 8.95 -15.61 -6.54
CA VAL A 266 8.49 -15.01 -5.27
C VAL A 266 9.55 -15.17 -4.18
N GLY A 267 9.42 -14.40 -3.11
CA GLY A 267 10.24 -14.51 -1.92
C GLY A 267 11.73 -14.45 -2.20
N ILE A 268 12.49 -15.33 -1.54
CA ILE A 268 13.96 -15.40 -1.63
C ILE A 268 14.42 -15.62 -3.08
N SER A 269 13.72 -16.47 -3.85
CA SER A 269 14.09 -16.74 -5.26
C SER A 269 14.07 -15.45 -6.07
N SER A 270 13.01 -14.65 -5.92
CA SER A 270 12.87 -13.37 -6.63
C SER A 270 13.98 -12.37 -6.28
N LEU A 271 14.43 -12.33 -5.02
CA LEU A 271 15.55 -11.49 -4.58
C LEU A 271 16.88 -11.97 -5.17
N ASN A 272 17.15 -13.28 -5.13
CA ASN A 272 18.36 -13.84 -5.72
C ASN A 272 18.44 -13.56 -7.23
N SER A 273 17.34 -13.75 -7.94
CA SER A 273 17.22 -13.40 -9.36
C SER A 273 17.44 -11.90 -9.61
N ALA A 274 16.96 -11.04 -8.73
CA ALA A 274 17.21 -9.60 -8.82
C ALA A 274 18.69 -9.25 -8.54
N LEU A 275 19.32 -9.86 -7.54
CA LEU A 275 20.74 -9.69 -7.22
C LEU A 275 21.63 -10.09 -8.40
N GLU A 276 21.39 -11.28 -8.96
CA GLU A 276 22.12 -11.80 -10.12
C GLU A 276 21.91 -10.87 -11.34
N LYS A 277 20.67 -10.46 -11.62
CA LYS A 277 20.34 -9.51 -12.69
C LYS A 277 21.08 -8.18 -12.55
N ASN A 278 21.39 -7.75 -11.32
CA ASN A 278 22.12 -6.53 -11.02
C ASN A 278 23.64 -6.73 -10.89
N GLY A 279 24.15 -7.93 -11.14
CA GLY A 279 25.58 -8.22 -11.17
C GLY A 279 26.22 -8.48 -9.81
N PHE A 280 25.41 -8.68 -8.77
CA PHE A 280 25.89 -9.09 -7.45
C PHE A 280 26.15 -10.61 -7.44
N LYS A 281 27.12 -11.03 -6.62
CA LYS A 281 27.50 -12.46 -6.50
C LYS A 281 26.90 -13.10 -5.26
N GLU A 282 26.60 -12.28 -4.28
CA GLU A 282 25.97 -12.63 -3.03
C GLU A 282 24.50 -12.99 -3.29
N ASP A 283 24.03 -14.04 -2.62
CA ASP A 283 22.63 -14.39 -2.55
C ASP A 283 22.04 -13.98 -1.20
N PHE A 284 20.73 -14.15 -1.04
CA PHE A 284 20.02 -13.85 0.20
C PHE A 284 20.65 -14.50 1.43
N SER A 285 21.15 -15.74 1.34
CA SER A 285 21.72 -16.44 2.49
C SER A 285 23.01 -15.78 2.96
N GLN A 286 23.87 -15.37 2.02
CA GLN A 286 25.09 -14.65 2.33
C GLN A 286 24.76 -13.26 2.91
N ILE A 287 23.85 -12.52 2.28
CA ILE A 287 23.44 -11.18 2.72
C ILE A 287 22.83 -11.21 4.13
N PHE A 288 21.95 -12.18 4.39
CA PHE A 288 21.37 -12.36 5.72
C PHE A 288 22.45 -12.68 6.76
N THR A 289 23.43 -13.52 6.41
CA THR A 289 24.57 -13.80 7.29
C THR A 289 25.36 -12.53 7.59
N ASP A 290 25.71 -11.74 6.56
CA ASP A 290 26.49 -10.51 6.72
C ASP A 290 25.74 -9.46 7.54
N TRP A 291 24.41 -9.35 7.36
CA TRP A 291 23.54 -8.50 8.17
C TRP A 291 23.53 -8.91 9.65
N THR A 292 23.41 -10.21 9.96
CA THR A 292 23.46 -10.68 11.35
C THR A 292 24.81 -10.39 12.01
N VAL A 293 25.91 -10.51 11.26
CA VAL A 293 27.25 -10.12 11.74
C VAL A 293 27.32 -8.61 11.98
N ALA A 294 26.78 -7.79 11.07
CA ALA A 294 26.75 -6.34 11.22
C ALA A 294 25.98 -5.89 12.47
N ILE A 295 24.83 -6.51 12.74
CA ILE A 295 24.07 -6.27 13.98
C ILE A 295 24.89 -6.66 15.20
N PHE A 296 25.50 -7.85 15.19
CA PHE A 296 26.28 -8.35 16.32
C PHE A 296 27.49 -7.46 16.63
N VAL A 297 28.19 -6.96 15.61
CA VAL A 297 29.34 -6.05 15.78
C VAL A 297 28.89 -4.67 16.26
N ASN A 298 27.72 -4.19 15.84
CA ASN A 298 27.14 -2.91 16.27
C ASN A 298 26.51 -2.97 17.67
N ASP A 299 26.42 -4.14 18.30
CA ASP A 299 26.07 -4.24 19.70
C ASP A 299 27.22 -3.72 20.57
N CYS A 300 27.12 -2.45 20.98
CA CYS A 300 28.08 -1.79 21.86
C CYS A 300 28.24 -2.48 23.24
N SER A 301 27.36 -3.41 23.62
CA SER A 301 27.53 -4.23 24.83
C SER A 301 28.52 -5.39 24.63
N LEU A 302 28.82 -5.72 23.38
CA LEU A 302 29.76 -6.77 22.95
C LEU A 302 31.03 -6.20 22.31
N ALA A 303 31.05 -4.90 22.01
CA ALA A 303 32.28 -4.20 21.64
C ALA A 303 33.34 -4.42 22.73
N PRO A 304 34.54 -4.93 22.40
CA PRO A 304 35.60 -5.07 23.39
C PRO A 304 35.86 -3.71 24.03
N LEU A 305 35.80 -3.65 25.35
CA LEU A 305 36.37 -2.54 26.10
C LEU A 305 37.87 -2.49 25.74
N ASP A 306 38.22 -1.45 24.98
CA ASP A 306 39.56 -0.99 24.65
C ASP A 306 40.40 -1.77 23.63
N SER A 307 40.85 -1.02 22.62
CA SER A 307 42.28 -0.78 22.40
C SER A 307 42.52 0.66 22.00
#